data_AF-A0A8S2XGP9-F1
#
_entry.id   AF-A0A8S2XGP9-F1
#
_cell.length_a   1.000
_cell.length_b   1.000
_cell.length_c   1.000
_cell.angle_alpha   90.00
_cell.angle_beta   90.00
_cell.angle_gamma   90.00
#
_symmetry.space_group_name_H-M   'P 1'
#
loop_
_entity.id
_entity.type
_entity.pdbx_description
1 polymer ?
#
loop_
_entity_poly.entity_id
_entity_poly.type
_entity_poly.pdbx_seq_one_letter_code
_entity_poly.pdbx_strand_id
1 'polypeptide(L)'
;MSTAIHESALMVCYKESLQNLAKFTGEGTKQISQFINNIERIGKMIEAKDEVLYCMCTAKLNGEAQRWYEDNTSLTEWNVLKEALFERFEPTESLSKIFEQLKERKQQSYEIMS
;
A
#
# COMPACT_ATOMS: atom_id res chain seq x y z
N MET A 1 11.00 1.49 33.22
CA MET A 1 12.02 0.72 32.46
C MET A 1 11.40 -0.27 31.45
N SER A 2 10.20 -0.05 30.91
CA SER A 2 9.48 -1.06 30.09
C SER A 2 9.34 -0.72 28.59
N THR A 3 9.36 0.57 28.23
CA THR A 3 9.09 1.04 26.86
C THR A 3 10.22 0.72 25.87
N ALA A 4 11.48 0.89 26.27
CA ALA A 4 12.64 0.68 25.38
C ALA A 4 12.82 -0.77 24.89
N ILE A 5 12.45 -1.77 25.70
CA ILE A 5 12.50 -3.19 25.31
C ILE A 5 11.39 -3.50 24.30
N HIS A 6 10.21 -2.91 24.50
CA HIS A 6 9.05 -3.06 23.62
C HIS A 6 9.31 -2.42 22.24
N GLU A 7 9.85 -1.21 22.21
CA GLU A 7 10.25 -0.52 20.99
C GLU A 7 11.33 -1.32 20.21
N SER A 8 12.30 -1.89 20.92
CA SER A 8 13.34 -2.73 20.32
C SER A 8 12.78 -4.00 19.65
N ALA A 9 11.92 -4.74 20.34
CA ALA A 9 11.31 -5.96 19.80
C ALA A 9 10.39 -5.66 18.60
N LEU A 10 9.63 -4.56 18.68
CA LEU A 10 8.73 -4.15 17.61
C LEU A 10 9.50 -3.74 16.35
N MET A 11 10.64 -3.07 16.49
CA MET A 11 11.53 -2.74 15.37
C MET A 11 12.15 -3.99 14.71
N VAL A 12 12.46 -5.04 15.49
CA VAL A 12 12.90 -6.33 14.93
C VAL A 12 11.78 -6.96 14.11
N CYS A 13 10.56 -7.06 14.65
CA CYS A 13 9.41 -7.62 13.95
C CYS A 13 9.07 -6.83 12.67
N TYR A 14 9.17 -5.50 12.71
CA TYR A 14 9.00 -4.64 11.54
C TYR A 14 10.01 -4.98 10.44
N LYS A 15 11.30 -5.04 10.80
CA LYS A 15 12.38 -5.32 9.85
C LYS A 15 12.22 -6.70 9.22
N GLU A 16 11.94 -7.73 10.03
CA GLU A 16 11.71 -9.09 9.54
C GLU A 16 10.48 -9.16 8.63
N SER A 17 9.38 -8.51 9.01
CA SER A 17 8.15 -8.48 8.20
C SER A 17 8.39 -7.80 6.85
N LEU A 18 9.09 -6.67 6.85
CA LEU A 18 9.44 -5.98 5.61
C LEU A 18 10.39 -6.82 4.77
N GLN A 19 11.39 -7.48 5.34
CA GLN A 19 12.30 -8.36 4.60
C GLN A 19 11.56 -9.53 3.95
N ASN A 20 10.67 -10.19 4.71
CA ASN A 20 9.90 -11.35 4.26
C ASN A 20 8.72 -11.00 3.34
N LEU A 21 8.35 -9.73 3.23
CA LEU A 21 7.34 -9.31 2.27
C LEU A 21 7.77 -9.65 0.84
N ALA A 22 6.95 -10.45 0.17
CA ALA A 22 7.16 -10.82 -1.22
C ALA A 22 7.16 -9.59 -2.13
N LYS A 23 8.07 -9.58 -3.11
CA LYS A 23 8.09 -8.56 -4.15
C LYS A 23 6.83 -8.64 -5.02
N PHE A 24 6.33 -7.49 -5.44
CA PHE A 24 5.22 -7.37 -6.38
C PHE A 24 5.76 -7.19 -7.80
N THR A 25 5.48 -8.15 -8.68
CA THR A 25 6.02 -8.17 -10.05
C THR A 25 5.09 -7.55 -11.09
N GLY A 26 3.80 -7.37 -10.77
CA GLY A 26 2.76 -7.04 -11.75
C GLY A 26 2.26 -8.24 -12.57
N GLU A 27 2.95 -9.39 -12.50
CA GLU A 27 2.63 -10.59 -13.27
C GLU A 27 1.92 -11.66 -12.41
N GLY A 28 0.84 -12.24 -12.94
CA GLY A 28 0.10 -13.36 -12.34
C GLY A 28 -1.10 -12.96 -11.48
N THR A 29 -1.71 -13.92 -10.78
CA THR A 29 -2.93 -13.74 -9.96
C THR A 29 -2.67 -13.12 -8.58
N LYS A 30 -1.44 -12.66 -8.29
CA LYS A 30 -1.15 -11.99 -7.02
C LYS A 30 -1.84 -10.64 -7.00
N GLN A 31 -2.93 -10.56 -6.23
CA GLN A 31 -3.77 -9.39 -6.17
C GLN A 31 -3.01 -8.22 -5.54
N ILE A 32 -2.93 -7.10 -6.27
CA ILE A 32 -2.38 -5.83 -5.79
C ILE A 32 -2.96 -5.43 -4.42
N SER A 33 -4.24 -5.75 -4.17
CA SER A 33 -4.91 -5.54 -2.89
C SER A 33 -4.20 -6.20 -1.72
N GLN A 34 -3.75 -7.46 -1.86
CA GLN A 34 -3.03 -8.16 -0.81
C GLN A 34 -1.64 -7.55 -0.57
N PHE A 35 -0.97 -7.15 -1.65
CA PHE A 35 0.35 -6.51 -1.55
C PHE A 35 0.26 -5.19 -0.78
N ILE A 36 -0.66 -4.31 -1.16
CA ILE A 36 -0.88 -3.01 -0.51
C ILE A 36 -1.31 -3.19 0.96
N ASN A 37 -2.24 -4.12 1.24
CA ASN A 37 -2.67 -4.40 2.61
C ASN A 37 -1.51 -4.88 3.50
N ASN A 38 -0.57 -5.67 2.95
CA ASN A 38 0.61 -6.09 3.70
C ASN A 38 1.56 -4.93 4.01
N ILE A 39 1.76 -4.00 3.06
CA ILE A 39 2.55 -2.78 3.28
C ILE A 39 1.95 -1.95 4.42
N GLU A 40 0.64 -1.69 4.36
CA GLU A 40 -0.06 -0.92 5.39
C GLU A 40 -0.03 -1.61 6.75
N ARG A 41 -0.18 -2.95 6.78
CA ARG A 41 -0.10 -3.72 8.03
C ARG A 41 1.28 -3.63 8.67
N ILE A 42 2.35 -3.71 7.88
CA ILE A 42 3.73 -3.56 8.38
C ILE A 42 3.96 -2.13 8.86
N GLY A 43 3.49 -1.13 8.12
CA GLY A 43 3.61 0.28 8.52
C GLY A 43 2.86 0.60 9.81
N LYS A 44 1.67 0.02 10.02
CA LYS A 44 0.91 0.15 11.27
C LYS A 44 1.68 -0.33 12.51
N MET A 45 2.60 -1.29 12.36
CA MET A 45 3.39 -1.76 13.49
C MET A 45 4.19 -0.61 14.12
N ILE A 46 4.70 0.30 13.30
CA ILE A 46 5.59 1.40 13.70
C ILE A 46 4.93 2.79 13.57
N GLU A 47 3.60 2.86 13.41
CA GLU A 47 2.87 4.10 13.12
C GLU A 47 3.49 4.89 11.96
N ALA A 48 3.84 4.17 10.89
CA ALA A 48 4.53 4.72 9.72
C ALA A 48 3.74 5.88 9.08
N LYS A 49 4.45 6.95 8.76
CA LYS A 49 3.94 8.02 7.89
C LYS A 49 3.86 7.55 6.44
N ASP A 50 3.06 8.24 5.64
CA ASP A 50 2.88 7.99 4.21
C ASP A 50 4.20 7.89 3.43
N GLU A 51 5.18 8.75 3.73
CA GLU A 51 6.52 8.71 3.14
C GLU A 51 7.24 7.36 3.34
N VAL A 52 7.03 6.73 4.50
CA VAL A 52 7.61 5.43 4.82
C VAL A 52 6.86 4.32 4.07
N LEU A 53 5.54 4.40 3.98
CA LEU A 53 4.73 3.46 3.19
C LEU A 53 5.12 3.51 1.70
N TYR A 54 5.31 4.72 1.18
CA TYR A 54 5.81 4.97 -0.16
C TYR A 54 7.17 4.30 -0.39
N CYS A 55 8.15 4.53 0.49
CA CYS A 55 9.47 3.91 0.40
C CYS A 55 9.40 2.38 0.47
N MET A 56 8.58 1.83 1.39
CA MET A 56 8.40 0.40 1.53
C MET A 56 7.80 -0.23 0.27
N CYS A 57 6.80 0.42 -0.32
CA CYS A 57 6.13 -0.05 -1.52
C CYS A 57 7.08 -0.07 -2.71
N THR A 58 7.70 1.06 -3.01
CA THR A 58 8.62 1.22 -4.16
C THR A 58 9.83 0.27 -4.07
N ALA A 59 10.37 0.06 -2.87
CA ALA A 59 11.45 -0.92 -2.63
C ALA A 59 11.04 -2.38 -2.88
N LYS A 60 9.74 -2.67 -2.91
CA LYS A 60 9.18 -4.02 -3.11
C LYS A 60 8.56 -4.23 -4.47
N LEU A 61 8.54 -3.21 -5.33
CA LEU A 61 8.24 -3.38 -6.74
C LEU A 61 9.36 -4.14 -7.44
N ASN A 62 8.99 -4.93 -8.44
CA ASN A 62 9.92 -5.69 -9.29
C ASN A 62 9.25 -5.95 -10.65
N GLY A 63 9.98 -6.49 -11.62
CA GLY A 63 9.39 -6.95 -12.88
C GLY A 63 8.64 -5.85 -13.65
N GLU A 64 7.44 -6.16 -14.14
CA GLU A 64 6.58 -5.20 -14.85
C GLU A 64 6.18 -4.02 -13.95
N ALA A 65 5.85 -4.27 -12.69
CA ALA A 65 5.43 -3.22 -11.76
C ALA A 65 6.53 -2.18 -11.51
N GLN A 66 7.79 -2.63 -11.42
CA GLN A 66 8.92 -1.72 -11.30
C GLN A 66 9.12 -0.89 -12.57
N ARG A 67 9.11 -1.52 -13.76
CA ARG A 67 9.27 -0.79 -15.03
C ARG A 67 8.18 0.26 -15.22
N TRP A 68 6.93 -0.13 -14.97
CA TRP A 68 5.81 0.80 -15.03
C TRP A 68 5.98 1.99 -14.07
N TYR A 69 6.44 1.74 -12.85
CA TYR A 69 6.70 2.81 -11.88
C TYR A 69 7.84 3.74 -12.33
N GLU A 70 8.93 3.19 -12.87
CA GLU A 70 10.05 3.95 -13.43
C GLU A 70 9.63 4.82 -14.63
N ASP A 71 8.63 4.41 -15.39
CA ASP A 71 8.03 5.21 -16.47
C ASP A 71 7.05 6.29 -15.96
N ASN A 72 6.62 6.21 -14.69
CA ASN A 72 5.62 7.09 -14.06
C ASN A 72 6.18 7.82 -12.83
N THR A 73 7.32 8.50 -13.00
CA THR A 73 8.09 9.11 -11.90
C THR A 73 7.41 10.27 -11.16
N SER A 74 6.26 10.76 -11.62
CA SER A 74 5.49 11.82 -10.96
C SER A 74 4.72 11.35 -9.73
N LEU A 75 4.71 10.04 -9.45
CA LEU A 75 4.04 9.45 -8.29
C LEU A 75 4.96 9.55 -7.05
N THR A 76 4.85 10.64 -6.31
CA THR A 76 5.70 10.90 -5.11
C THR A 76 4.97 10.74 -3.78
N GLU A 77 3.64 10.62 -3.81
CA GLU A 77 2.82 10.49 -2.60
C GLU A 77 2.25 9.08 -2.48
N TRP A 78 2.14 8.58 -1.25
CA TRP A 78 1.64 7.22 -0.99
C TRP A 78 0.24 6.99 -1.56
N ASN A 79 -0.71 7.90 -1.28
CA ASN A 79 -2.10 7.74 -1.73
C ASN A 79 -2.20 7.77 -3.26
N VAL A 80 -1.44 8.64 -3.92
CA VAL A 80 -1.41 8.75 -5.38
C VAL A 80 -0.78 7.50 -6.01
N LEU A 81 0.35 7.03 -5.46
CA LEU A 81 0.99 5.78 -5.91
C LEU A 81 0.07 4.58 -5.73
N LYS A 82 -0.60 4.47 -4.58
CA LYS A 82 -1.53 3.40 -4.25
C LYS A 82 -2.68 3.35 -5.25
N GLU A 83 -3.35 4.47 -5.50
CA GLU A 83 -4.45 4.55 -6.47
C GLU A 83 -3.98 4.14 -7.88
N ALA A 84 -2.84 4.65 -8.33
CA ALA A 84 -2.30 4.33 -9.65
C ALA A 84 -1.91 2.84 -9.79
N LEU A 85 -1.37 2.22 -8.74
CA LEU A 85 -1.07 0.79 -8.73
C LEU A 85 -2.34 -0.07 -8.81
N PHE A 86 -3.41 0.33 -8.11
CA PHE A 86 -4.70 -0.33 -8.21
C PHE A 86 -5.30 -0.20 -9.61
N GLU A 87 -5.33 1.01 -10.17
CA GLU A 87 -5.85 1.25 -11.52
C GLU A 87 -5.09 0.42 -12.57
N ARG A 88 -3.77 0.28 -12.40
CA ARG A 88 -2.92 -0.45 -13.35
C ARG A 88 -3.03 -1.98 -13.23
N PHE A 89 -3.04 -2.51 -12.02
CA PHE A 89 -2.83 -3.95 -11.77
C PHE A 89 -4.02 -4.66 -11.15
N GLU A 90 -5.11 -3.96 -10.83
CA GLU A 90 -6.31 -4.61 -10.32
C GLU A 90 -7.11 -5.27 -11.46
N PRO A 91 -7.51 -6.55 -11.32
CA PRO A 91 -8.34 -7.21 -12.32
C PRO A 91 -9.65 -6.45 -12.51
N THR A 92 -10.10 -6.33 -13.76
CA THR A 92 -11.28 -5.56 -14.17
C THR A 92 -12.59 -6.00 -13.50
N GLU A 93 -12.66 -7.23 -12.97
CA GLU A 93 -13.81 -7.73 -12.20
C GLU A 93 -13.84 -7.25 -10.73
N SER A 94 -12.72 -6.77 -10.18
CA SER A 94 -12.61 -6.25 -8.80
C SER A 94 -12.90 -4.75 -8.70
N LEU A 95 -12.49 -3.98 -9.71
CA LEU A 95 -12.59 -2.51 -9.74
C LEU A 95 -14.02 -1.99 -9.65
N SER A 96 -14.99 -2.68 -10.25
CA SER A 96 -16.41 -2.29 -10.22
C SER A 96 -16.99 -2.29 -8.80
N LYS A 97 -16.57 -3.19 -7.92
CA LYS A 97 -17.04 -3.22 -6.52
C LYS A 97 -16.35 -2.20 -5.62
N ILE A 98 -15.06 -1.94 -5.83
CA ILE A 98 -14.30 -1.00 -5.00
C ILE A 98 -14.65 0.45 -5.34
N PHE A 99 -14.84 0.75 -6.64
CA PHE A 99 -15.20 2.10 -7.07
C PHE A 99 -16.60 2.50 -6.60
N GLU A 100 -17.56 1.56 -6.57
CA GLU A 100 -18.88 1.82 -5.97
C GLU A 100 -18.78 2.10 -4.47
N GLN A 101 -17.99 1.34 -3.71
CA GLN A 101 -17.79 1.59 -2.27
C GLN A 101 -17.06 2.91 -1.98
N LEU A 102 -16.13 3.35 -2.83
CA LEU A 102 -15.46 4.64 -2.70
C LEU A 102 -16.38 5.82 -3.05
N LYS A 103 -17.27 5.63 -4.04
CA LYS A 103 -18.28 6.63 -4.42
C LYS A 103 -19.31 6.84 -3.31
N GLU A 104 -19.75 5.76 -2.66
CA GLU A 104 -20.67 5.82 -1.51
C GLU A 104 -20.08 6.60 -0.32
N ARG A 105 -18.78 6.44 -0.03
CA ARG A 105 -18.11 7.18 1.06
C ARG A 105 -18.03 8.69 0.81
N LYS A 106 -17.82 9.11 -0.44
CA LYS A 106 -17.84 10.55 -0.79
C LYS A 106 -19.25 11.15 -0.67
N GLN A 107 -20.29 10.35 -0.94
CA GLN A 107 -21.67 10.81 -0.92
C GLN A 107 -22.21 10.98 0.51
N GLN A 108 -21.86 10.08 1.43
CA GLN A 108 -22.24 10.19 2.85
C GLN A 108 -21.61 11.41 3.56
N SER A 109 -20.39 11.82 3.18
CA SER A 109 -19.76 13.02 3.75
C SER A 109 -20.46 14.32 3.36
N TYR A 110 -21.20 14.34 2.24
CA TYR A 110 -21.93 15.52 1.78
C TYR A 110 -23.31 15.64 2.45
N GLU A 111 -23.97 14.53 2.75
CA GLU A 111 -25.28 14.53 3.41
C GLU A 111 -25.22 14.83 4.92
N ILE A 112 -24.08 14.60 5.58
CA ILE A 112 -23.91 14.93 7.01
C ILE A 112 -23.54 16.42 7.22
N MET A 113 -23.24 17.15 6.14
CA MET A 113 -22.91 18.59 6.16
C MET A 113 -24.03 19.48 5.59
N SER A 114 -25.22 18.93 5.32
CA SER A 114 -26.44 19.67 4.95
C SER A 114 -27.51 19.59 6.03
#